data_AF-A0A453NC29-F1
#
_entry.id   AF-A0A453NC29-F1
#
_cell.length_a   1.000
_cell.length_b   1.000
_cell.length_c   1.000
_cell.angle_alpha   90.00
_cell.angle_beta   90.00
_cell.angle_gamma   90.00
#
_symmetry.space_group_name_H-M   'P 1'
#
loop_
_entity.id
_entity.type
_entity.pdbx_description
1 polymer ?
#
loop_
_entity_poly.entity_id
_entity_poly.type
_entity_poly.pdbx_seq_one_letter_code
_entity_poly.pdbx_strand_id
1 'polypeptide(L)' 'MLCGDFDLILRDEDKNNGNLNRRMMGRFRCLVNDLALKEVYLNGRRFTWSNEQSPPTLVHLDLVLCTSD' A
#
# COMPACT_ATOMS: atom_id res chain seq x y z
N MET A 1 -12.80 -9.93 4.44
CA MET A 1 -11.35 -9.59 4.55
C MET A 1 -10.68 -9.96 3.24
N LEU A 2 -9.80 -9.09 2.74
CA LEU A 2 -9.00 -9.23 1.54
C LEU A 2 -7.54 -9.11 1.96
N CYS A 3 -6.69 -10.03 1.52
CA CYS A 3 -5.27 -10.06 1.85
C CYS A 3 -4.50 -10.45 0.60
N GLY A 4 -3.42 -9.73 0.31
CA GLY A 4 -2.54 -10.07 -0.81
C GLY A 4 -1.60 -8.95 -1.16
N ASP A 5 -0.81 -9.21 -2.19
CA ASP A 5 -0.01 -8.22 -2.89
C ASP A 5 -0.89 -7.50 -3.91
N PHE A 6 -0.98 -6.17 -3.80
CA PHE A 6 -1.80 -5.35 -4.68
C PHE A 6 -1.01 -4.70 -5.80
N ASP A 7 0.34 -4.68 -5.73
CA ASP A 7 1.19 -3.85 -6.60
C ASP A 7 0.78 -2.35 -6.63
N LEU A 8 0.05 -1.89 -5.60
CA LEU A 8 -0.52 -0.54 -5.52
C LEU A 8 -0.18 0.13 -4.18
N ILE A 9 0.25 1.39 -4.28
CA ILE A 9 0.63 2.21 -3.14
C ILE A 9 -0.60 2.94 -2.61
N LEU A 10 -0.90 2.80 -1.32
CA LEU A 10 -2.05 3.45 -0.69
C LEU A 10 -1.73 4.87 -0.19
N ARG A 11 -0.54 5.08 0.40
CA ARG A 11 -0.08 6.36 0.96
C ARG A 11 1.30 6.73 0.44
N ASP A 12 1.61 8.02 0.39
CA ASP A 12 2.93 8.50 -0.06
C ASP A 12 4.07 7.93 0.82
N GLU A 13 3.81 7.69 2.11
CA GLU A 13 4.77 7.13 3.08
C GLU A 13 5.05 5.63 2.89
N ASP A 14 4.22 4.92 2.12
CA ASP A 14 4.36 3.50 1.80
C ASP A 14 5.47 3.23 0.78
N LYS A 15 6.15 4.28 0.28
CA LYS A 15 7.35 4.18 -0.55
C LYS A 15 8.47 5.07 -0.01
N ASN A 16 9.70 4.57 -0.03
CA ASN A 16 10.85 5.31 0.51
C ASN A 16 11.37 6.46 -0.38
N ASN A 17 10.73 6.74 -1.51
CA ASN A 17 11.12 7.80 -2.43
C ASN A 17 9.91 8.42 -3.12
N GLY A 18 10.10 9.61 -3.71
CA GLY A 18 9.02 10.38 -4.35
C GLY A 18 8.57 9.91 -5.73
N ASN A 19 9.07 8.78 -6.24
CA ASN A 19 8.66 8.24 -7.54
C ASN A 19 7.30 7.53 -7.42
N LEU A 20 6.23 8.32 -7.41
CA LEU A 20 4.86 7.88 -7.12
C LEU A 20 3.91 8.17 -8.28
N ASN A 21 3.11 7.17 -8.67
CA ASN A 21 1.99 7.38 -9.58
C ASN A 21 0.77 7.90 -8.81
N ARG A 22 0.77 9.21 -8.50
CA ARG A 22 -0.29 9.86 -7.70
C ARG A 22 -1.70 9.67 -8.28
N ARG A 23 -1.83 9.56 -9.60
CA ARG A 23 -3.13 9.31 -10.25
C ARG A 23 -3.65 7.92 -9.91
N MET A 24 -2.79 6.90 -9.95
CA MET A 24 -3.17 5.54 -9.59
C MET A 24 -3.43 5.39 -8.09
N MET A 25 -2.61 6.03 -7.25
CA MET A 25 -2.86 6.08 -5.80
C MET A 25 -4.22 6.70 -5.48
N GLY A 26 -4.57 7.80 -6.15
CA GLY A 26 -5.89 8.43 -6.02
C GLY A 26 -7.03 7.47 -6.37
N ARG A 27 -6.91 6.72 -7.48
CA ARG A 27 -7.91 5.71 -7.88
C ARG A 27 -8.03 4.58 -6.87
N PHE A 28 -6.90 4.06 -6.40
CA PHE A 28 -6.89 2.98 -5.43
C PHE A 28 -7.50 3.41 -4.09
N ARG A 29 -7.16 4.62 -3.62
CA ARG A 29 -7.78 5.21 -2.42
C ARG A 29 -9.28 5.43 -2.58
N CYS A 30 -9.74 5.91 -3.76
CA CYS A 30 -11.18 5.99 -4.03
C CYS A 30 -11.84 4.60 -3.95
N LEU A 31 -11.26 3.57 -4.57
CA LEU A 31 -11.79 2.21 -4.50
C LEU A 31 -11.88 1.69 -3.05
N VAL A 32 -10.83 1.87 -2.25
CA VAL A 32 -10.81 1.48 -0.83
C VAL A 32 -11.93 2.20 -0.07
N ASN A 33 -12.12 3.50 -0.31
CA ASN A 33 -13.18 4.29 0.32
C ASN A 33 -14.59 3.89 -0.14
N ASP A 34 -14.79 3.71 -1.45
CA ASP A 34 -16.09 3.37 -2.05
C ASP A 34 -16.59 2.01 -1.55
N LEU A 35 -15.68 1.09 -1.27
CA LEU A 35 -15.96 -0.23 -0.69
C LEU A 35 -15.95 -0.24 0.85
N ALA A 36 -15.77 0.92 1.49
CA ALA A 36 -15.66 1.07 2.95
C ALA A 36 -14.63 0.12 3.59
N LEU A 37 -13.51 -0.12 2.89
CA LEU A 37 -12.43 -0.97 3.34
C LEU A 37 -11.49 -0.19 4.26
N LYS A 38 -11.02 -0.85 5.32
CA LYS A 38 -9.97 -0.36 6.22
C LYS A 38 -8.76 -1.25 6.12
N GLU A 39 -7.58 -0.63 6.10
CA GLU A 39 -6.32 -1.34 6.27
C GLU A 39 -6.18 -1.81 7.71
N VAL A 40 -5.95 -3.10 7.90
CA VAL A 40 -5.56 -3.68 9.17
C VAL A 40 -4.06 -3.47 9.32
N TYR A 41 -3.68 -2.60 10.26
CA TYR A 41 -2.27 -2.28 10.48
C TYR A 41 -1.49 -3.52 10.93
N LEU A 42 -0.46 -3.87 10.15
CA LEU A 42 0.47 -4.95 10.49
C LEU A 42 1.67 -4.33 11.23
N ASN A 43 1.77 -4.61 12.54
CA ASN A 43 2.85 -4.07 13.36
C ASN A 43 4.22 -4.60 12.90
N GLY A 44 5.22 -3.71 12.82
CA GLY A 44 6.62 -4.09 12.60
C GLY A 44 7.08 -4.24 11.14
N ARG A 45 6.25 -3.94 10.14
CA ARG A 45 6.63 -3.99 8.71
C ARG A 45 6.26 -2.71 7.97
N ARG A 46 7.17 -1.73 7.96
CA ARG A 46 6.98 -0.45 7.22
C ARG A 46 6.99 -0.64 5.70
N PHE A 47 7.73 -1.63 5.20
CA PHE A 47 7.81 -1.98 3.79
C PHE A 47 7.75 -3.51 3.68
N THR A 48 7.17 -4.01 2.59
CA THR A 48 6.99 -5.45 2.37
C THR A 48 7.73 -5.95 1.12
N TRP A 49 8.19 -5.03 0.27
CA TRP A 49 8.94 -5.33 -0.94
C TRP A 49 10.20 -4.45 -1.07
N SER A 50 11.26 -5.02 -1.67
CA SER A 50 12.47 -4.32 -2.07
C SER A 50 12.88 -4.68 -3.50
N ASN A 51 13.46 -3.73 -4.22
CA ASN A 51 14.04 -3.99 -5.54
C ASN A 51 15.44 -4.63 -5.49
N GLU A 52 15.99 -4.88 -4.29
CA GLU A 52 17.30 -5.49 -4.06
C GLU A 52 18.50 -4.72 -4.66
N GLN A 53 18.33 -3.41 -4.92
CA GLN A 53 19.40 -2.55 -5.43
C GLN A 53 20.05 -1.70 -4.34
N SER A 54 21.10 -0.95 -4.71
CA SER A 54 21.81 -0.01 -3.84
C SER A 54 21.83 1.41 -4.44
N PRO A 55 21.15 2.40 -3.82
CA PRO A 55 20.29 2.29 -2.65
C PRO A 55 18.95 1.58 -2.97
N PRO A 56 18.35 0.87 -2.01
CA PRO A 56 17.14 0.09 -2.29
C PRO A 56 15.92 0.99 -2.46
N THR A 57 15.05 0.63 -3.40
CA THR A 57 13.64 1.07 -3.37
C THR A 57 12.89 0.13 -2.44
N LEU A 58 12.17 0.71 -1.48
CA LEU A 58 11.35 -0.02 -0.51
C LEU A 58 9.90 0.42 -0.66
N VAL A 59 9.00 -0.55 -0.73
CA VAL A 59 7.57 -0.31 -0.94
C VAL A 59 6.74 -1.22 -0.04
N HIS A 60 5.62 -0.72 0.47
CA HIS A 60 4.60 -1.49 1.18
C HIS A 60 3.46 -1.81 0.20
N LEU A 61 3.40 -3.06 -0.26
CA LEU A 61 2.46 -3.52 -1.29
C LEU A 61 1.51 -4.62 -0.78
N ASP A 62 1.91 -5.34 0.26
CA ASP A 62 1.08 -6.36 0.89
C ASP A 62 0.14 -5.70 1.90
N LEU A 63 -1.16 -5.72 1.59
CA LEU A 63 -2.19 -5.10 2.41
C LEU A 63 -3.19 -6.15 2.91
N VAL A 64 -3.69 -5.94 4.12
CA VAL A 64 -4.86 -6.63 4.64
C VAL A 64 -5.97 -5.60 4.76
N LEU A 65 -7.02 -5.75 3.95
CA LEU A 65 -8.17 -4.87 3.92
C LEU A 65 -9.40 -5.61 4.47
N CYS A 66 -10.17 -4.96 5.35
CA CYS A 66 -11.44 -5.51 5.82
C CYS A 66 -12.53 -4.44 5.79
N THR A 67 -13.77 -4.86 5.61
CA THR A 67 -14.92 -4.00 5.90
C THR A 67 -14.97 -3.74 7.40
N SER A 68 -15.52 -2.60 7.80
CA SER A 68 -16.00 -2.45 9.17
C SER A 68 -17.35 -3.15 9.25
N ASP A 69 -17.49 -4.14 10.13
CA ASP A 69 -18.83 -4.55 10.56
C ASP A 69 -19.54 -3.38 11.27
#